data_AF-A0A1S8CFW2-F1
#
_entry.id   AF-A0A1S8CFW2-F1
#
_cell.length_a   1.000
_cell.length_b   1.000
_cell.length_c   1.000
_cell.angle_alpha   90.00
_cell.angle_beta   90.00
_cell.angle_gamma   90.00
#
_symmetry.space_group_name_H-M   'P 1'
#
loop_
_entity.id
_entity.type
_entity.pdbx_description
1 polymer ?
#
loop_
_entity_poly.entity_id
_entity_poly.type
_entity_poly.pdbx_seq_one_letter_code
_entity_poly.pdbx_strand_id
1 'polypeptide(L)'
;MKISAKLNVLSVIIGMTMLVHSPLYANDAVKIYKYSLSDGADICFKKIKEKLGEETKVSTISSFFASGSEIDPRSANRPQGVMTTCTVSYQNPENSKRLLSMSMDTRTGEFKKPLQVEIRVSGDSSKFDLNNYLIALDKINLSPLPAFMESQEKNLSAHYSKFAWTGVRLSSPGTFSNKHQLRVDVAGRLAVNDIKESGYAEFSVDGKKVIKNRLIK
;
A
#
# COMPACT_ATOMS: atom_id res chain seq x y z
N MET A 1 6.37 -72.67 -22.83
CA MET A 1 5.66 -71.48 -23.37
C MET A 1 5.30 -70.56 -22.22
N LYS A 2 5.92 -69.37 -22.18
CA LYS A 2 5.54 -68.26 -21.30
C LYS A 2 4.35 -67.52 -21.92
N ILE A 3 3.41 -67.04 -21.11
CA ILE A 3 2.60 -65.80 -21.23
C ILE A 3 1.79 -65.73 -19.91
N SER A 4 2.26 -64.98 -18.91
CA SER A 4 2.07 -63.55 -18.66
C SER A 4 0.78 -63.26 -17.88
N ALA A 5 0.94 -63.03 -16.58
CA ALA A 5 -0.10 -62.57 -15.65
C ALA A 5 -0.41 -61.09 -15.92
N LYS A 6 -1.70 -60.76 -16.14
CA LYS A 6 -2.16 -59.37 -16.17
C LYS A 6 -2.44 -58.90 -14.74
N LEU A 7 -1.53 -58.08 -14.22
CA LEU A 7 -1.78 -57.20 -13.07
C LEU A 7 -2.76 -56.11 -13.51
N ASN A 8 -3.93 -56.04 -12.89
CA ASN A 8 -4.84 -54.90 -13.04
C ASN A 8 -4.40 -53.84 -12.02
N VAL A 9 -3.57 -52.90 -12.46
CA VAL A 9 -3.15 -51.75 -11.66
C VAL A 9 -4.30 -50.76 -11.61
N LEU A 10 -4.95 -50.66 -10.45
CA LEU A 10 -5.91 -49.62 -10.13
C LEU A 10 -5.13 -48.31 -9.96
N SER A 11 -5.08 -47.47 -10.99
CA SER A 11 -4.44 -46.16 -10.91
C SER A 11 -5.41 -45.19 -10.22
N VAL A 12 -5.27 -45.04 -8.90
CA VAL A 12 -5.90 -43.93 -8.18
C VAL A 12 -5.08 -42.68 -8.51
N ILE A 13 -5.54 -41.92 -9.49
CA ILE A 13 -5.06 -40.56 -9.72
C ILE A 13 -5.55 -39.74 -8.52
N ILE A 14 -4.72 -39.64 -7.49
CA ILE A 14 -4.85 -38.58 -6.49
C ILE A 14 -4.54 -37.30 -7.25
N GLY A 15 -5.59 -36.69 -7.80
CA GLY A 15 -5.56 -35.34 -8.32
C GLY A 15 -5.25 -34.43 -7.14
N MET A 16 -3.96 -34.22 -6.89
CA MET A 16 -3.47 -33.18 -6.03
C MET A 16 -3.85 -31.88 -6.75
N THR A 17 -5.04 -31.36 -6.45
CA THR A 17 -5.39 -29.98 -6.74
C THR A 17 -4.39 -29.15 -5.98
N MET A 18 -3.29 -28.79 -6.66
CA MET A 18 -2.50 -27.66 -6.25
C MET A 18 -3.47 -26.48 -6.30
N LEU A 19 -3.97 -26.09 -5.13
CA LEU A 19 -4.46 -24.74 -4.88
C LEU A 19 -3.25 -23.84 -5.06
N VAL A 20 -2.93 -23.58 -6.33
CA VAL A 20 -2.07 -22.47 -6.72
C VAL A 20 -2.85 -21.25 -6.25
N HIS A 21 -2.52 -20.78 -5.05
CA HIS A 21 -2.88 -19.43 -4.62
C HIS A 21 -2.04 -18.49 -5.50
N SER A 22 -2.45 -18.37 -6.76
CA SER A 22 -2.14 -17.21 -7.54
C SER A 22 -2.64 -16.04 -6.69
N PRO A 23 -1.80 -15.07 -6.29
CA PRO A 23 -2.36 -13.80 -5.85
C PRO A 23 -3.26 -13.37 -7.01
N LEU A 24 -4.57 -13.27 -6.77
CA LEU A 24 -5.56 -12.91 -7.78
C LEU A 24 -5.34 -11.45 -8.15
N TYR A 25 -4.29 -11.21 -8.94
CA TYR A 25 -4.09 -10.00 -9.70
C TYR A 25 -5.03 -10.09 -10.90
N ALA A 26 -6.06 -9.24 -10.85
CA ALA A 26 -6.94 -8.84 -11.93
C ALA A 26 -7.96 -9.87 -12.46
N ASN A 27 -9.24 -9.47 -12.47
CA ASN A 27 -10.02 -9.28 -13.70
C ASN A 27 -11.47 -8.95 -13.33
N ASP A 28 -11.73 -7.67 -13.06
CA ASP A 28 -13.01 -7.06 -13.39
C ASP A 28 -12.71 -5.62 -13.76
N ALA A 29 -12.65 -5.36 -15.07
CA ALA A 29 -12.49 -4.03 -15.63
C ALA A 29 -13.74 -3.19 -15.34
N VAL A 30 -13.91 -2.77 -14.10
CA VAL A 30 -14.90 -1.76 -13.73
C VAL A 30 -14.28 -0.42 -14.09
N LYS A 31 -14.74 0.15 -15.21
CA LYS A 31 -14.41 1.47 -15.83
C LYS A 31 -14.46 2.71 -14.90
N ILE A 32 -14.46 2.53 -13.59
CA ILE A 32 -14.69 3.57 -12.59
C ILE A 32 -13.38 4.09 -12.00
N TYR A 33 -12.28 3.33 -11.97
CA TYR A 33 -11.03 3.74 -11.32
C TYR A 33 -9.88 3.86 -12.32
N LYS A 34 -9.07 4.92 -12.19
CA LYS A 34 -7.96 5.21 -13.11
C LYS A 34 -6.71 4.38 -12.80
N TYR A 35 -6.44 4.12 -11.53
CA TYR A 35 -5.21 3.46 -11.06
C TYR A 35 -5.52 2.37 -10.03
N SER A 36 -4.61 1.42 -9.91
CA SER A 36 -4.66 0.26 -9.03
C SER A 36 -3.26 -0.20 -8.63
N LEU A 37 -3.17 -1.24 -7.79
CA LEU A 37 -1.90 -1.86 -7.43
C LEU A 37 -1.15 -2.47 -8.63
N SER A 38 -1.85 -2.86 -9.71
CA SER A 38 -1.18 -3.40 -10.90
C SER A 38 -0.40 -2.34 -11.67
N ASP A 39 -0.71 -1.05 -11.46
CA ASP A 39 0.07 0.08 -12.00
C ASP A 39 1.35 0.36 -11.18
N GLY A 40 1.57 -0.43 -10.13
CA GLY A 40 2.68 -0.30 -9.19
C GLY A 40 2.23 0.28 -7.84
N ALA A 41 2.78 -0.24 -6.74
CA ALA A 41 2.44 0.22 -5.39
C ALA A 41 2.81 1.70 -5.15
N ASP A 42 3.72 2.25 -5.95
CA ASP A 42 4.20 3.64 -5.91
C ASP A 42 3.47 4.58 -6.88
N ILE A 43 2.42 4.14 -7.58
CA ILE A 43 1.75 4.93 -8.63
C ILE A 43 1.27 6.31 -8.13
N CYS A 44 0.75 6.40 -6.89
CA CYS A 44 0.37 7.70 -6.31
C CYS A 44 1.59 8.63 -6.16
N PHE A 45 2.73 8.12 -5.70
CA PHE A 45 3.96 8.90 -5.56
C PHE A 45 4.48 9.38 -6.91
N LYS A 46 4.45 8.52 -7.94
CA LYS A 46 4.80 8.90 -9.32
C LYS A 46 3.93 10.06 -9.82
N LYS A 47 2.61 9.96 -9.66
CA LYS A 47 1.68 11.01 -10.11
C LYS A 47 1.81 12.31 -9.34
N ILE A 48 2.14 12.25 -8.04
CA ILE A 48 2.47 13.43 -7.25
C ILE A 48 3.75 14.08 -7.77
N LYS A 49 4.81 13.30 -8.03
CA LYS A 49 6.07 13.80 -8.62
C LYS A 49 5.85 14.46 -9.97
N GLU A 50 5.08 13.85 -10.87
CA GLU A 50 4.70 14.44 -12.16
C GLU A 50 3.96 15.78 -12.00
N LYS A 51 3.07 15.89 -11.01
CA LYS A 51 2.25 17.09 -10.79
C LYS A 51 3.01 18.24 -10.13
N LEU A 52 3.90 17.93 -9.18
CA LEU A 52 4.56 18.91 -8.32
C LEU A 52 6.03 19.16 -8.65
N GLY A 53 6.68 18.26 -9.38
CA GLY A 53 8.14 18.25 -9.55
C GLY A 53 8.86 17.55 -8.40
N GLU A 54 10.03 16.97 -8.71
CA GLU A 54 10.77 16.08 -7.81
C GLU A 54 11.39 16.78 -6.59
N GLU A 55 11.66 18.09 -6.69
CA GLU A 55 12.23 18.88 -5.59
C GLU A 55 11.17 19.40 -4.60
N THR A 56 9.88 19.16 -4.89
CA THR A 56 8.81 19.64 -4.00
C THR A 56 8.91 18.97 -2.64
N LYS A 57 8.93 19.83 -1.60
CA LYS A 57 8.95 19.40 -0.21
C LYS A 57 7.56 18.97 0.25
N VAL A 58 7.44 17.71 0.64
CA VAL A 58 6.22 17.09 1.13
C VAL A 58 6.33 16.73 2.60
N SER A 59 5.20 16.73 3.29
CA SER A 59 5.10 16.28 4.68
C SER A 59 4.50 14.88 4.78
N THR A 60 3.41 14.64 4.05
CA THR A 60 2.70 13.37 4.07
C THR A 60 2.21 12.99 2.69
N ILE A 61 2.20 11.69 2.41
CA ILE A 61 1.57 11.10 1.23
C ILE A 61 0.75 9.91 1.71
N SER A 62 -0.51 9.82 1.29
CA SER A 62 -1.36 8.66 1.57
C SER A 62 -1.86 8.05 0.26
N SER A 63 -1.42 6.82 -0.02
CA SER A 63 -1.97 5.97 -1.07
C SER A 63 -2.69 4.79 -0.43
N PHE A 64 -3.98 4.62 -0.71
CA PHE A 64 -4.76 3.47 -0.24
C PHE A 64 -5.45 2.75 -1.39
N PHE A 65 -5.54 1.43 -1.25
CA PHE A 65 -6.13 0.51 -2.21
C PHE A 65 -7.21 -0.33 -1.53
N ALA A 66 -8.26 -0.66 -2.27
CA ALA A 66 -9.36 -1.45 -1.74
C ALA A 66 -8.89 -2.88 -1.41
N SER A 67 -9.28 -3.40 -0.26
CA SER A 67 -9.00 -4.80 0.12
C SER A 67 -9.91 -5.81 -0.59
N GLY A 68 -10.94 -5.37 -1.29
CA GLY A 68 -11.97 -6.25 -1.85
C GLY A 68 -13.00 -6.72 -0.82
N SER A 69 -14.13 -7.21 -1.34
CA SER A 69 -15.31 -7.65 -0.59
C SER A 69 -15.07 -8.88 0.27
N GLU A 70 -14.20 -9.78 -0.19
CA GLU A 70 -13.85 -11.01 0.50
C GLU A 70 -13.11 -10.73 1.83
N ILE A 71 -12.38 -9.61 1.91
CA ILE A 71 -11.69 -9.18 3.11
C ILE A 71 -12.53 -8.17 3.91
N ASP A 72 -13.19 -7.23 3.25
CA ASP A 72 -14.07 -6.25 3.90
C ASP A 72 -15.39 -6.13 3.13
N PRO A 73 -16.52 -6.63 3.67
CA PRO A 73 -17.83 -6.53 3.06
C PRO A 73 -18.25 -5.09 2.73
N ARG A 74 -17.73 -4.09 3.47
CA ARG A 74 -17.97 -2.66 3.18
C ARG A 74 -17.29 -2.19 1.89
N SER A 75 -16.38 -3.00 1.34
CA SER A 75 -15.74 -2.79 0.04
C SER A 75 -16.47 -3.52 -1.10
N ALA A 76 -17.70 -3.99 -0.91
CA ALA A 76 -18.48 -4.69 -1.95
C ALA A 76 -18.49 -4.00 -3.32
N ASN A 77 -18.53 -2.67 -3.33
CA ASN A 77 -18.59 -1.87 -4.55
C ASN A 77 -17.21 -1.42 -5.07
N ARG A 78 -16.12 -2.00 -4.55
CA ARG A 78 -14.74 -1.64 -4.89
C ARG A 78 -13.94 -2.90 -5.18
N PRO A 79 -13.56 -3.14 -6.46
CA PRO A 79 -12.70 -4.27 -6.79
C PRO A 79 -11.41 -4.22 -5.99
N GLN A 80 -10.89 -5.38 -5.61
CA GLN A 80 -9.63 -5.46 -4.87
C GLN A 80 -8.49 -4.76 -5.64
N GLY A 81 -7.65 -4.04 -4.91
CA GLY A 81 -6.46 -3.38 -5.46
C GLY A 81 -6.71 -2.06 -6.18
N VAL A 82 -7.96 -1.64 -6.44
CA VAL A 82 -8.21 -0.31 -7.02
C VAL A 82 -7.81 0.78 -6.03
N MET A 83 -7.22 1.87 -6.54
CA MET A 83 -6.86 3.01 -5.72
C MET A 83 -8.13 3.72 -5.23
N THR A 84 -8.19 3.96 -3.93
CA THR A 84 -9.31 4.64 -3.26
C THR A 84 -8.91 5.97 -2.65
N THR A 85 -7.61 6.23 -2.51
CA THR A 85 -7.09 7.48 -1.99
C THR A 85 -5.70 7.72 -2.57
N CYS A 86 -5.45 8.93 -3.05
CA CYS A 86 -4.11 9.46 -3.26
C CYS A 86 -4.13 10.92 -2.83
N THR A 87 -3.46 11.22 -1.71
CA THR A 87 -3.36 12.57 -1.16
C THR A 87 -1.93 12.93 -0.81
N VAL A 88 -1.62 14.21 -0.87
CA VAL A 88 -0.32 14.75 -0.46
C VAL A 88 -0.54 16.04 0.30
N SER A 89 0.26 16.25 1.35
CA SER A 89 0.46 17.55 1.98
C SER A 89 1.87 18.03 1.68
N TYR A 90 2.01 19.26 1.17
CA TYR A 90 3.26 19.79 0.65
C TYR A 90 3.43 21.27 0.99
N GLN A 91 4.67 21.74 0.98
CA GLN A 91 5.00 23.13 1.27
C GLN A 91 4.35 24.06 0.24
N ASN A 92 3.67 25.10 0.71
CA ASN A 92 3.11 26.10 -0.18
C ASN A 92 4.27 26.87 -0.87
N PRO A 93 4.36 26.86 -2.21
CA PRO A 93 5.42 27.55 -2.93
C PRO A 93 5.37 29.07 -2.76
N GLU A 94 4.19 29.64 -2.51
CA GLU A 94 4.00 31.08 -2.28
C GLU A 94 4.25 31.48 -0.83
N ASN A 95 4.21 30.52 0.11
CA ASN A 95 4.43 30.78 1.53
C ASN A 95 5.06 29.57 2.22
N SER A 96 6.38 29.61 2.39
CA SER A 96 7.17 28.52 2.98
C SER A 96 6.77 28.13 4.41
N LYS A 97 6.00 28.96 5.12
CA LYS A 97 5.48 28.67 6.47
C LYS A 97 4.13 27.96 6.48
N ARG A 98 3.56 27.65 5.31
CA ARG A 98 2.24 27.02 5.17
C ARG A 98 2.32 25.72 4.39
N LEU A 99 1.36 24.84 4.65
CA LEU A 99 1.13 23.63 3.90
C LEU A 99 -0.12 23.78 3.02
N LEU A 100 -0.05 23.17 1.84
CA LEU A 100 -1.21 22.86 1.02
C LEU A 100 -1.45 21.35 1.06
N SER A 101 -2.69 20.93 0.86
CA SER A 101 -3.05 19.54 0.61
C SER A 101 -3.83 19.43 -0.68
N MET A 102 -3.54 18.39 -1.46
CA MET A 102 -4.34 18.02 -2.61
C MET A 102 -4.70 16.54 -2.58
N SER A 103 -5.80 16.22 -3.22
CA SER A 103 -6.26 14.85 -3.45
C SER A 103 -6.46 14.60 -4.93
N MET A 104 -6.09 13.42 -5.39
CA MET A 104 -6.46 12.92 -6.70
C MET A 104 -7.92 12.43 -6.67
N ASP A 105 -8.68 12.75 -7.71
CA ASP A 105 -9.88 12.00 -8.04
C ASP A 105 -9.47 10.64 -8.61
N THR A 106 -9.70 9.56 -7.85
CA THR A 106 -9.23 8.22 -8.22
C THR A 106 -9.95 7.62 -9.42
N ARG A 107 -11.03 8.27 -9.91
CA ARG A 107 -11.76 7.84 -11.10
C ARG A 107 -11.18 8.43 -12.36
N THR A 108 -10.82 9.71 -12.34
CA THR A 108 -10.26 10.41 -13.50
C THR A 108 -8.73 10.41 -13.52
N GLY A 109 -8.10 10.33 -12.35
CA GLY A 109 -6.66 10.51 -12.16
C GLY A 109 -6.23 11.96 -12.00
N GLU A 110 -7.17 12.92 -12.00
CA GLU A 110 -6.86 14.34 -11.94
C GLU A 110 -6.74 14.83 -10.49
N PHE A 111 -5.76 15.69 -10.23
CA PHE A 111 -5.63 16.35 -8.93
C PHE A 111 -6.60 17.51 -8.80
N LYS A 112 -7.34 17.52 -7.70
CA LYS A 112 -8.23 18.62 -7.32
C LYS A 112 -7.42 19.87 -6.94
N LYS A 113 -8.11 21.01 -6.92
CA LYS A 113 -7.51 22.27 -6.45
C LYS A 113 -6.95 22.07 -5.02
N PRO A 114 -5.71 22.52 -4.75
CA PRO A 114 -5.13 22.43 -3.42
C PRO A 114 -5.89 23.28 -2.41
N LEU A 115 -5.92 22.82 -1.16
CA LEU A 115 -6.52 23.51 -0.02
C LEU A 115 -5.44 23.81 1.01
N GLN A 116 -5.58 24.92 1.74
CA GLN A 116 -4.67 25.24 2.82
C GLN A 116 -4.87 24.27 3.99
N VAL A 117 -3.75 23.80 4.55
CA VAL A 117 -3.74 22.96 5.75
C VAL A 117 -3.54 23.84 6.98
N GLU A 118 -4.41 23.66 7.97
CA GLU A 118 -4.22 24.21 9.30
C GLU A 118 -3.18 23.38 10.06
N ILE A 119 -2.08 24.01 10.48
CA ILE A 119 -1.05 23.36 11.28
C ILE A 119 -1.38 23.58 12.75
N ARG A 120 -1.60 22.49 13.49
CA ARG A 120 -1.82 22.53 14.94
C ARG A 120 -0.57 22.03 15.65
N VAL A 121 0.01 22.87 16.50
CA VAL A 121 1.19 22.54 17.30
C VAL A 121 0.75 22.32 18.74
N SER A 122 1.10 21.17 19.30
CA SER A 122 0.96 20.91 20.73
C SER A 122 2.27 21.27 21.44
N GLY A 123 2.20 21.97 22.56
CA GLY A 123 3.38 22.45 23.30
C GLY A 123 3.81 23.87 22.92
N ASP A 124 5.11 24.14 22.99
CA ASP A 124 5.69 25.44 22.71
C ASP A 124 5.76 25.73 21.20
N SER A 125 4.78 26.46 20.68
CA SER A 125 4.69 26.82 19.26
C SER A 125 5.84 27.71 18.77
N SER A 126 6.56 28.40 19.65
CA SER A 126 7.71 29.22 19.24
C SER A 126 8.89 28.39 18.72
N LYS A 127 8.96 27.11 19.11
CA LYS A 127 10.00 26.16 18.68
C LYS A 127 9.61 25.36 17.43
N PHE A 128 8.41 25.58 16.91
CA PHE A 128 7.94 24.88 15.73
C PHE A 128 8.63 25.41 14.48
N ASP A 129 9.27 24.50 13.75
CA ASP A 129 9.77 24.75 12.40
C ASP A 129 9.20 23.70 11.44
N LEU A 130 8.42 24.16 10.46
CA LEU A 130 7.81 23.32 9.44
C LEU A 130 8.87 22.55 8.63
N ASN A 131 10.07 23.10 8.43
CA ASN A 131 11.11 22.44 7.64
C ASN A 131 11.56 21.10 8.24
N ASN A 132 11.41 20.92 9.56
CA ASN A 132 11.70 19.65 10.22
C ASN A 132 10.69 18.54 9.88
N TYR A 133 9.55 18.90 9.29
CA TYR A 133 8.45 17.99 8.92
C TYR A 133 8.28 17.87 7.41
N LEU A 134 9.29 18.29 6.65
CA LEU A 134 9.32 18.29 5.20
C LEU A 134 10.47 17.42 4.68
N ILE A 135 10.24 16.76 3.55
CA ILE A 135 11.24 16.02 2.77
C ILE A 135 11.00 16.26 1.29
N ALA A 136 12.06 16.41 0.50
CA ALA A 136 11.94 16.51 -0.96
C ALA A 136 11.52 15.17 -1.56
N LEU A 137 10.68 15.20 -2.60
CA LEU A 137 10.14 13.99 -3.23
C LEU A 137 11.23 13.10 -3.86
N ASP A 138 12.31 13.70 -4.38
CA ASP A 138 13.47 13.01 -4.96
C ASP A 138 14.17 12.07 -3.95
N LYS A 139 14.15 12.41 -2.65
CA LYS A 139 14.74 11.59 -1.57
C LYS A 139 13.90 10.38 -1.20
N ILE A 140 12.67 10.28 -1.71
CA ILE A 140 11.78 9.16 -1.44
C ILE A 140 11.95 8.12 -2.55
N ASN A 141 12.42 6.93 -2.17
CA ASN A 141 12.59 5.79 -3.07
C ASN A 141 11.74 4.60 -2.59
N LEU A 142 10.83 4.16 -3.46
CA LEU A 142 9.94 3.02 -3.21
C LEU A 142 10.30 1.79 -4.06
N SER A 143 11.34 1.87 -4.89
CA SER A 143 11.76 0.76 -5.76
C SER A 143 12.06 -0.56 -5.03
N PRO A 144 12.49 -0.57 -3.74
CA PRO A 144 12.67 -1.84 -3.01
C PRO A 144 11.36 -2.48 -2.52
N LEU A 145 10.24 -1.75 -2.48
CA LEU A 145 9.01 -2.24 -1.86
C LEU A 145 8.39 -3.46 -2.55
N PRO A 146 8.34 -3.56 -3.89
CA PRO A 146 7.78 -4.73 -4.56
C PRO A 146 8.47 -6.04 -4.14
N ALA A 147 9.80 -6.06 -4.12
CA ALA A 147 10.56 -7.23 -3.68
C ALA A 147 10.31 -7.57 -2.21
N PHE A 148 10.19 -6.56 -1.35
CA PHE A 148 9.77 -6.79 0.03
C PHE A 148 8.37 -7.41 0.09
N MET A 149 7.39 -6.85 -0.62
CA MET A 149 6.00 -7.31 -0.60
C MET A 149 5.91 -8.77 -1.04
N GLU A 150 6.58 -9.13 -2.13
CA GLU A 150 6.70 -10.51 -2.64
C GLU A 150 7.32 -11.44 -1.59
N SER A 151 8.41 -11.01 -0.92
CA SER A 151 9.07 -11.83 0.11
C SER A 151 8.18 -12.18 1.30
N GLN A 152 7.13 -11.40 1.56
CA GLN A 152 6.21 -11.63 2.67
C GLN A 152 5.03 -12.52 2.31
N GLU A 153 4.76 -12.78 1.03
CA GLU A 153 3.55 -13.47 0.58
C GLU A 153 3.38 -14.84 1.22
N LYS A 154 4.45 -15.64 1.30
CA LYS A 154 4.40 -16.97 1.94
C LYS A 154 4.00 -16.89 3.41
N ASN A 155 4.56 -15.94 4.15
CA ASN A 155 4.26 -15.78 5.58
C ASN A 155 2.83 -15.26 5.79
N LEU A 156 2.39 -14.32 4.94
CA LEU A 156 1.03 -13.80 4.97
C LEU A 156 0.00 -14.89 4.64
N SER A 157 0.25 -15.73 3.64
CA SER A 157 -0.62 -16.86 3.28
C SER A 157 -0.70 -17.95 4.36
N ALA A 158 0.28 -18.04 5.26
CA ALA A 158 0.22 -18.95 6.40
C ALA A 158 -0.65 -18.42 7.54
N HIS A 159 -0.77 -17.09 7.66
CA HIS A 159 -1.51 -16.43 8.74
C HIS A 159 -2.94 -16.05 8.33
N TYR A 160 -3.11 -15.60 7.09
CA TYR A 160 -4.36 -15.15 6.51
C TYR A 160 -4.90 -16.16 5.49
N SER A 161 -6.20 -16.48 5.55
CA SER A 161 -6.89 -17.24 4.50
C SER A 161 -7.00 -16.42 3.21
N LYS A 162 -7.14 -15.09 3.35
CA LYS A 162 -7.16 -14.10 2.27
C LYS A 162 -6.50 -12.83 2.75
N PHE A 163 -5.65 -12.22 1.93
CA PHE A 163 -5.05 -10.91 2.24
C PHE A 163 -4.89 -10.05 0.99
N ALA A 164 -4.78 -8.74 1.22
CA ALA A 164 -4.48 -7.77 0.20
C ALA A 164 -3.59 -6.66 0.78
N TRP A 165 -2.65 -6.19 -0.01
CA TRP A 165 -1.97 -4.92 0.26
C TRP A 165 -2.98 -3.78 0.12
N THR A 166 -3.03 -2.88 1.10
CA THR A 166 -4.07 -1.85 1.19
C THR A 166 -3.53 -0.43 1.21
N GLY A 167 -2.22 -0.24 1.33
CA GLY A 167 -1.68 1.12 1.33
C GLY A 167 -0.17 1.22 1.27
N VAL A 168 0.28 2.37 0.77
CA VAL A 168 1.66 2.83 0.77
C VAL A 168 1.66 4.30 1.15
N ARG A 169 2.40 4.66 2.18
CA ARG A 169 2.30 5.98 2.81
C ARG A 169 3.66 6.55 3.16
N LEU A 170 3.76 7.87 3.11
CA LEU A 170 4.81 8.64 3.76
C LEU A 170 4.19 9.33 4.97
N SER A 171 4.71 9.03 6.15
CA SER A 171 4.38 9.75 7.38
C SER A 171 5.46 10.77 7.71
N SER A 172 5.04 11.95 8.14
CA SER A 172 5.92 12.98 8.68
C SER A 172 6.45 12.57 10.06
N PRO A 173 7.56 13.18 10.51
CA PRO A 173 7.97 13.14 11.91
C PRO A 173 6.81 13.53 12.84
N GLY A 174 6.78 12.93 14.03
CA GLY A 174 5.75 13.15 15.04
C GLY A 174 6.08 12.44 16.35
N THR A 175 5.07 12.21 17.18
CA THR A 175 5.22 11.69 18.55
C THR A 175 6.00 10.37 18.64
N PHE A 176 5.91 9.51 17.62
CA PHE A 176 6.50 8.18 17.65
C PHE A 176 7.81 8.05 16.82
N SER A 177 8.16 9.06 16.03
CA SER A 177 9.35 9.06 15.17
C SER A 177 9.78 10.49 14.86
N ASN A 178 11.08 10.78 15.02
CA ASN A 178 11.66 12.05 14.59
C ASN A 178 12.09 12.08 13.11
N LYS A 179 11.75 11.04 12.34
CA LYS A 179 12.09 10.93 10.92
C LYS A 179 10.85 10.61 10.09
N HIS A 180 10.89 11.01 8.82
CA HIS A 180 9.95 10.51 7.82
C HIS A 180 10.10 9.00 7.69
N GLN A 181 8.97 8.32 7.50
CA GLN A 181 8.92 6.88 7.34
C GLN A 181 7.98 6.51 6.21
N LEU A 182 8.39 5.54 5.41
CA LEU A 182 7.49 4.85 4.50
C LEU A 182 6.74 3.78 5.28
N ARG A 183 5.49 3.53 4.91
CA ARG A 183 4.70 2.45 5.49
C ARG A 183 3.92 1.73 4.41
N VAL A 184 3.95 0.41 4.44
CA VAL A 184 3.06 -0.46 3.65
C VAL A 184 2.05 -1.12 4.57
N ASP A 185 0.81 -1.20 4.13
CA ASP A 185 -0.31 -1.73 4.92
C ASP A 185 -0.89 -2.99 4.25
N VAL A 186 -1.29 -3.96 5.07
CA VAL A 186 -1.99 -5.17 4.66
C VAL A 186 -3.30 -5.29 5.44
N ALA A 187 -4.34 -5.81 4.80
CA ALA A 187 -5.54 -6.30 5.46
C ALA A 187 -5.79 -7.74 5.03
N GLY A 188 -6.33 -8.55 5.95
CA GLY A 188 -6.65 -9.93 5.65
C GLY A 188 -7.70 -10.51 6.58
N ARG A 189 -8.08 -11.75 6.28
CA ARG A 189 -8.93 -12.62 7.09
C ARG A 189 -8.07 -13.66 7.74
N LEU A 190 -8.10 -13.75 9.06
CA LEU A 190 -7.32 -14.75 9.80
C LEU A 190 -7.71 -16.17 9.37
N ALA A 191 -6.71 -17.01 9.09
CA ALA A 191 -6.97 -18.40 8.68
C ALA A 191 -7.70 -19.20 9.78
N VAL A 192 -7.49 -18.84 11.05
CA VAL A 192 -8.01 -19.58 12.21
C VAL A 192 -9.49 -19.33 12.52
N ASN A 193 -10.04 -18.15 12.17
CA ASN A 193 -11.38 -17.76 12.59
C ASN A 193 -12.07 -16.74 11.67
N ASP A 194 -11.49 -16.44 10.50
CA ASP A 194 -12.03 -15.51 9.51
C ASP A 194 -12.29 -14.08 10.02
N ILE A 195 -11.68 -13.70 11.14
CA ILE A 195 -11.76 -12.33 11.65
C ILE A 195 -10.88 -11.42 10.78
N LYS A 196 -11.41 -10.26 10.43
CA LYS A 196 -10.65 -9.23 9.72
C LYS A 196 -9.56 -8.68 10.62
N GLU A 197 -8.32 -8.73 10.15
CA GLU A 197 -7.17 -8.12 10.80
C GLU A 197 -6.39 -7.24 9.80
N SER A 198 -5.63 -6.28 10.34
CA SER A 198 -4.71 -5.47 9.57
C SER A 198 -3.35 -5.38 10.24
N GLY A 199 -2.34 -5.30 9.38
CA GLY A 199 -0.94 -5.19 9.73
C GLY A 199 -0.23 -4.15 8.88
N TYR A 200 1.03 -3.88 9.21
CA TYR A 200 1.85 -2.94 8.46
C TYR A 200 3.34 -3.20 8.65
N ALA A 201 4.15 -2.69 7.72
CA ALA A 201 5.59 -2.55 7.90
C ALA A 201 6.03 -1.10 7.65
N GLU A 202 6.94 -0.60 8.48
CA GLU A 202 7.55 0.74 8.37
C GLU A 202 8.99 0.62 7.85
N PHE A 203 9.38 1.57 7.01
CA PHE A 203 10.68 1.62 6.33
C PHE A 203 11.30 3.01 6.44
N SER A 204 12.61 3.06 6.24
CA SER A 204 13.29 4.29 5.84
C SER A 204 12.74 4.84 4.51
N VAL A 205 12.94 6.13 4.28
CA VAL A 205 12.45 6.83 3.06
C VAL A 205 13.08 6.35 1.76
N ASP A 206 14.22 5.67 1.83
CA ASP A 206 14.85 5.01 0.68
C ASP A 206 14.33 3.60 0.41
N GLY A 207 13.38 3.11 1.24
CA GLY A 207 12.75 1.81 1.13
C GLY A 207 13.64 0.63 1.51
N LYS A 208 14.92 0.85 1.85
CA LYS A 208 15.91 -0.23 2.02
C LYS A 208 15.91 -0.86 3.40
N LYS A 209 15.62 -0.08 4.44
CA LYS A 209 15.66 -0.55 5.82
C LYS A 209 14.26 -0.71 6.37
N VAL A 210 13.90 -1.94 6.74
CA VAL A 210 12.72 -2.21 7.58
C VAL A 210 13.01 -1.66 8.98
N ILE A 211 12.22 -0.68 9.42
CA ILE A 211 12.27 -0.11 10.77
C ILE A 211 11.43 -0.96 11.72
N LYS A 212 10.28 -1.44 11.23
CA LYS A 212 9.31 -2.18 12.02
C LYS A 212 8.50 -3.09 11.11
N ASN A 213 8.33 -4.35 11.48
CA ASN A 213 7.45 -5.28 10.78
C ASN A 213 6.36 -5.77 11.74
N ARG A 214 5.12 -5.42 11.45
CA ARG A 214 3.89 -5.82 12.17
C ARG A 214 2.82 -6.23 11.17
N LEU A 215 3.21 -6.91 10.10
CA LEU A 215 2.28 -7.43 9.09
C LEU A 215 1.41 -8.56 9.64
N ILE A 216 1.96 -9.29 10.62
CA ILE A 216 1.34 -10.34 11.41
C ILE A 216 1.49 -9.92 12.88
N LYS A 217 0.44 -10.10 13.69
CA LYS A 217 0.44 -9.77 15.12
C LYS A 217 0.48 -11.02 15.99
#